data_AF-K2A6M5-F1
#
_entry.id   AF-K2A6M5-F1
#
_cell.length_a   1.000
_cell.length_b   1.000
_cell.length_c   1.000
_cell.angle_alpha   90.00
_cell.angle_beta   90.00
_cell.angle_gamma   90.00
#
_symmetry.space_group_name_H-M   'P 1'
#
loop_
_entity.id
_entity.type
_entity.pdbx_description
1 polymer ?
#
loop_
_entity_poly.entity_id
_entity_poly.type
_entity_poly.pdbx_seq_one_letter_code
_entity_poly.pdbx_strand_id
1 'polypeptide(L)'
;MSKSKGNVVNPMELVEKYGADALRFSLVYGTKAGADQNLSEDKVRAMRNFANKLWNIARFIELNVRGQNVKFFGPLMSEYITKSKNPELTWCYRIMTERNGLYKKITKQFEQYKFGQAAEAIYTYVWHTFADLHLEEAKSLLQQNPEGSPYVRGTLLDVLESTLKLLHPFMPFVTEEIWQKMKEDFANQPKKPLIIESWPK
;
A
#
# COMPACT_ATOMS: atom_id res chain seq x y z
N MET A 1 3.70 24.79 17.83
CA MET A 1 4.58 24.41 18.96
C MET A 1 5.74 25.40 19.03
N SER A 2 6.13 25.88 20.21
CA SER A 2 7.28 26.79 20.39
C SER A 2 8.05 26.46 21.65
N LYS A 3 9.40 26.46 21.57
CA LYS A 3 10.28 26.30 22.73
C LYS A 3 9.98 27.35 23.81
N SER A 4 9.67 28.59 23.41
CA SER A 4 9.33 29.67 24.33
C SER A 4 8.00 29.50 25.06
N LYS A 5 7.07 28.72 24.50
CA LYS A 5 5.74 28.44 25.11
C LYS A 5 5.72 27.14 25.93
N GLY A 6 6.85 26.44 26.02
CA GLY A 6 6.96 25.16 26.75
C GLY A 6 6.13 24.00 26.16
N ASN A 7 5.52 24.18 24.99
CA ASN A 7 4.62 23.21 24.35
C ASN A 7 5.29 22.45 23.20
N VAL A 8 6.54 22.04 23.40
CA VAL A 8 7.32 21.29 22.41
C VAL A 8 7.22 19.81 22.73
N VAL A 9 6.89 19.02 21.71
CA VAL A 9 6.98 17.56 21.78
C VAL A 9 8.34 17.15 21.20
N ASN A 10 9.10 16.33 21.92
CA ASN A 10 10.32 15.77 21.41
C ASN A 10 9.99 14.69 20.35
N PRO A 11 10.36 14.89 19.08
CA PRO A 11 10.03 13.92 18.04
C PRO A 11 10.67 12.55 18.28
N MET A 12 11.82 12.49 18.96
CA MET A 12 12.51 11.23 19.22
C MET A 12 11.75 10.33 20.18
N GLU A 13 11.06 10.90 21.18
CA GLU A 13 10.20 10.12 22.09
C GLU A 13 9.04 9.45 21.33
N LEU A 14 8.47 10.15 20.34
CA LEU A 14 7.43 9.59 19.48
C LEU A 14 7.97 8.52 18.52
N VAL A 15 9.19 8.72 17.99
CA VAL A 15 9.87 7.74 17.13
C VAL A 15 10.18 6.46 17.90
N GLU A 16 10.70 6.58 19.12
CA GLU A 16 11.00 5.41 19.98
C GLU A 16 9.71 4.65 20.33
N LYS A 17 8.61 5.37 20.61
CA LYS A 17 7.35 4.75 21.01
C LYS A 17 6.52 4.16 19.87
N TYR A 18 6.52 4.81 18.70
CA TYR A 18 5.61 4.48 17.60
C TYR A 18 6.29 4.18 16.26
N GLY A 19 7.57 4.48 16.12
CA GLY A 19 8.34 4.35 14.88
C GLY A 19 8.34 5.63 14.03
N ALA A 20 9.42 5.80 13.25
CA ALA A 20 9.62 6.97 12.40
C ALA A 20 8.54 7.11 11.32
N ASP A 21 8.10 6.01 10.71
CA ASP A 21 7.06 6.06 9.68
C ASP A 21 5.71 6.52 10.23
N ALA A 22 5.36 6.10 11.44
CA ALA A 22 4.13 6.54 12.09
C ALA A 22 4.15 8.06 12.30
N LEU A 23 5.27 8.61 12.79
CA LEU A 23 5.44 10.05 12.95
C LEU A 23 5.39 10.76 11.59
N ARG A 24 6.19 10.33 10.61
CA ARG A 24 6.22 10.93 9.26
C ARG A 24 4.85 10.98 8.62
N PHE A 25 4.13 9.85 8.62
CA PHE A 25 2.81 9.79 8.01
C PHE A 25 1.80 10.65 8.77
N SER A 26 1.90 10.71 10.10
CA SER A 26 1.00 11.55 10.92
C SER A 26 1.15 13.05 10.62
N LEU A 27 2.35 13.49 10.24
CA LEU A 27 2.69 14.87 9.87
C LEU A 27 2.22 15.26 8.46
N VAL A 28 1.75 14.30 7.65
CA VAL A 28 1.26 14.59 6.29
C VAL A 28 -0.22 14.27 6.16
N TYR A 29 -0.65 13.15 6.73
CA TYR A 29 -2.03 12.70 6.69
C TYR A 29 -3.00 13.75 7.24
N GLY A 30 -4.09 14.03 6.52
CA GLY A 30 -5.12 14.97 6.96
C GLY A 30 -4.66 16.43 7.04
N THR A 31 -3.59 16.79 6.33
CA THR A 31 -3.13 18.18 6.19
C THR A 31 -3.65 18.79 4.90
N LYS A 32 -4.09 20.04 4.97
CA LYS A 32 -4.38 20.86 3.77
C LYS A 32 -3.17 21.75 3.50
N ALA A 33 -2.90 22.02 2.23
CA ALA A 33 -1.84 22.94 1.84
C ALA A 33 -2.07 24.31 2.49
N GLY A 34 -1.06 24.82 3.22
CA GLY A 34 -1.12 26.10 3.92
C GLY A 34 -1.90 26.11 5.24
N ALA A 35 -2.42 24.96 5.69
CA ALA A 35 -3.12 24.87 6.98
C ALA A 35 -2.16 24.49 8.11
N ASP A 36 -2.40 25.07 9.29
CA ASP A 36 -1.73 24.63 10.52
C ASP A 36 -2.11 23.19 10.85
N GLN A 37 -1.13 22.44 11.32
CA GLN A 37 -1.32 21.08 11.78
C GLN A 37 -1.05 20.97 13.27
N ASN A 38 -2.04 20.45 13.99
CA ASN A 38 -1.83 20.00 15.36
C ASN A 38 -1.35 18.54 15.35
N LEU A 39 -0.20 18.28 15.98
CA LEU A 39 0.32 16.94 16.20
C LEU A 39 -0.24 16.43 17.53
N SER A 40 -1.05 15.37 17.48
CA SER A 40 -1.47 14.64 18.67
C SER A 40 -0.85 13.25 18.68
N GLU A 41 -0.52 12.76 19.87
CA GLU A 41 0.01 11.40 20.04
C GLU A 41 -0.97 10.34 19.53
N ASP A 42 -2.27 10.57 19.67
CA ASP A 42 -3.33 9.72 19.11
C ASP A 42 -3.23 9.56 17.60
N LYS A 43 -2.90 10.65 16.90
CA LYS A 43 -2.69 10.62 15.45
C LYS A 43 -1.48 9.77 15.10
N VAL A 44 -0.37 9.91 15.84
CA VAL A 44 0.83 9.09 15.63
C VAL A 44 0.52 7.61 15.88
N ARG A 45 -0.18 7.30 16.97
CA ARG A 45 -0.62 5.95 17.31
C ARG A 45 -1.50 5.34 16.22
N ALA A 46 -2.42 6.11 15.64
CA ALA A 46 -3.23 5.66 14.52
C ALA A 46 -2.38 5.30 13.30
N MET A 47 -1.36 6.10 12.98
CA MET A 47 -0.47 5.81 11.84
C MET A 47 0.47 4.62 12.12
N ARG A 48 0.84 4.38 13.39
CA ARG A 48 1.52 3.13 13.79
C ARG A 48 0.63 1.90 13.55
N ASN A 49 -0.67 2.01 13.84
CA ASN A 49 -1.62 0.93 13.55
C ASN A 49 -1.78 0.71 12.03
N PHE A 50 -1.72 1.78 11.23
CA PHE A 50 -1.69 1.68 9.77
C PHE A 50 -0.45 0.95 9.26
N ALA A 51 0.75 1.26 9.79
CA ALA A 51 1.97 0.53 9.48
C ALA A 51 1.82 -0.98 9.78
N ASN A 52 1.25 -1.31 10.94
CA ASN A 52 0.99 -2.69 11.33
C ASN A 52 -0.05 -3.38 10.42
N LYS A 53 -1.09 -2.66 9.98
CA LYS A 53 -2.07 -3.16 9.01
C LYS A 53 -1.37 -3.50 7.68
N LEU A 54 -0.50 -2.63 7.17
CA LEU A 54 0.30 -2.90 5.97
C LEU A 54 1.17 -4.15 6.13
N TRP A 55 1.82 -4.32 7.28
CA TRP A 55 2.61 -5.51 7.58
C TRP A 55 1.77 -6.79 7.57
N ASN A 56 0.57 -6.75 8.17
CA ASN A 56 -0.34 -7.90 8.19
C ASN A 56 -0.85 -8.26 6.78
N ILE A 57 -1.12 -7.26 5.94
CA ILE A 57 -1.46 -7.44 4.53
C ILE A 57 -0.32 -8.16 3.81
N ALA A 58 0.91 -7.65 3.93
CA ALA A 58 2.07 -8.26 3.30
C ALA A 58 2.29 -9.71 3.76
N ARG A 59 2.18 -9.97 5.07
CA ARG A 59 2.28 -11.32 5.64
C ARG A 59 1.21 -12.25 5.10
N PHE A 60 -0.04 -11.78 4.98
CA PHE A 60 -1.11 -12.58 4.37
C PHE A 60 -0.77 -12.95 2.93
N ILE A 61 -0.29 -12.00 2.13
CA ILE A 61 0.07 -12.24 0.73
C ILE A 61 1.24 -13.23 0.66
N GLU A 62 2.30 -13.01 1.41
CA GLU A 62 3.47 -13.91 1.50
C GLU A 62 3.06 -15.36 1.76
N LEU A 63 2.19 -15.59 2.75
CA LEU A 63 1.71 -16.93 3.10
C LEU A 63 0.94 -17.62 1.97
N ASN A 64 0.29 -16.85 1.08
CA ASN A 64 -0.52 -17.38 -0.01
C ASN A 64 0.26 -17.54 -1.32
N VAL A 65 1.46 -16.98 -1.43
CA VAL A 65 2.28 -17.04 -2.67
C VAL A 65 3.49 -17.96 -2.53
N ARG A 66 4.04 -18.12 -1.33
CA ARG A 66 5.25 -18.90 -1.10
C ARG A 66 5.04 -20.38 -1.45
N GLY A 67 5.84 -20.88 -2.41
CA GLY A 67 5.74 -22.27 -2.88
C GLY A 67 4.46 -22.56 -3.68
N GLN A 68 3.73 -21.53 -4.10
CA GLN A 68 2.50 -21.65 -4.88
C GLN A 68 2.72 -21.19 -6.32
N ASN A 69 1.86 -21.65 -7.23
CA ASN A 69 1.84 -21.13 -8.59
C ASN A 69 1.29 -19.69 -8.60
N VAL A 70 2.03 -18.78 -9.23
CA VAL A 70 1.70 -17.36 -9.39
C VAL A 70 1.74 -17.01 -10.87
N LYS A 71 0.69 -16.32 -11.36
CA LYS A 71 0.64 -15.82 -12.73
C LYS A 71 0.33 -14.33 -12.73
N PHE A 72 1.18 -13.56 -13.40
CA PHE A 72 0.98 -12.14 -13.61
C PHE A 72 0.20 -11.88 -14.90
N PHE A 73 -0.55 -10.78 -14.92
CA PHE A 73 -1.26 -10.33 -16.10
C PHE A 73 -0.30 -9.63 -17.08
N GLY A 74 -0.21 -10.15 -18.29
CA GLY A 74 0.53 -9.51 -19.38
C GLY A 74 -0.28 -8.38 -20.06
N PRO A 75 0.36 -7.53 -20.89
CA PRO A 75 -0.27 -6.39 -21.55
C PRO A 75 -1.51 -6.75 -22.40
N LEU A 76 -1.53 -7.95 -22.97
CA LEU A 76 -2.58 -8.43 -23.89
C LEU A 76 -3.78 -9.06 -23.17
N MET A 77 -3.74 -9.24 -21.85
CA MET A 77 -4.80 -9.97 -21.13
C MET A 77 -6.06 -9.13 -20.85
N SER A 78 -5.96 -7.79 -20.94
CA SER A 78 -7.06 -6.88 -20.59
C SER A 78 -8.34 -7.11 -21.41
N GLU A 79 -8.22 -7.48 -22.69
CA GLU A 79 -9.35 -7.76 -23.56
C GLU A 79 -10.01 -9.12 -23.30
N TYR A 80 -9.21 -10.12 -22.90
CA TYR A 80 -9.72 -11.46 -22.57
C TYR A 80 -10.51 -11.44 -21.24
N ILE A 81 -10.05 -10.65 -20.27
CA ILE A 81 -10.66 -10.60 -18.95
C ILE A 81 -12.00 -9.87 -18.97
N THR A 82 -12.13 -8.80 -19.75
CA THR A 82 -13.37 -8.01 -19.83
C THR A 82 -14.55 -8.81 -20.38
N LYS A 83 -14.29 -9.90 -21.13
CA LYS A 83 -15.31 -10.81 -21.68
C LYS A 83 -15.45 -12.10 -20.87
N SER A 84 -14.61 -12.32 -19.86
CA SER A 84 -14.58 -13.56 -19.07
C SER A 84 -15.71 -13.60 -18.05
N LYS A 85 -16.39 -14.75 -17.95
CA LYS A 85 -17.36 -15.05 -16.89
C LYS A 85 -16.72 -15.65 -15.63
N ASN A 86 -15.40 -15.82 -15.61
CA ASN A 86 -14.68 -16.38 -14.46
C ASN A 86 -14.61 -15.33 -13.32
N PRO A 87 -15.22 -15.61 -12.14
CA PRO A 87 -15.22 -14.67 -11.01
C PRO A 87 -13.84 -14.21 -10.55
N GLU A 88 -12.83 -15.08 -10.59
CA GLU A 88 -11.44 -14.73 -10.25
C GLU A 88 -10.88 -13.67 -11.19
N LEU A 89 -11.07 -13.87 -12.50
CA LEU A 89 -10.55 -12.95 -13.52
C LEU A 89 -11.30 -11.61 -13.46
N THR A 90 -12.62 -11.62 -13.25
CA THR A 90 -13.41 -10.40 -13.05
C THR A 90 -12.92 -9.62 -11.82
N TRP A 91 -12.67 -10.32 -10.70
CA TRP A 91 -12.11 -9.71 -9.50
C TRP A 91 -10.72 -9.10 -9.75
N CYS A 92 -9.84 -9.85 -10.40
CA CYS A 92 -8.48 -9.40 -10.72
C CYS A 92 -8.50 -8.12 -11.58
N TYR A 93 -9.38 -8.06 -12.59
CA TYR A 93 -9.50 -6.88 -13.43
C TYR A 93 -9.97 -5.65 -12.65
N ARG A 94 -11.01 -5.80 -11.84
CA ARG A 94 -11.56 -4.70 -11.03
C ARG A 94 -10.49 -4.07 -10.15
N ILE A 95 -9.76 -4.87 -9.37
CA ILE A 95 -8.75 -4.35 -8.45
C ILE A 95 -7.56 -3.73 -9.19
N MET A 96 -7.15 -4.31 -10.33
CA MET A 96 -6.10 -3.73 -11.18
C MET A 96 -6.53 -2.36 -11.75
N THR A 97 -7.78 -2.22 -12.17
CA THR A 97 -8.36 -0.95 -12.64
C THR A 97 -8.42 0.09 -11.52
N GLU A 98 -8.89 -0.29 -10.33
CA GLU A 98 -8.95 0.60 -9.17
C GLU A 98 -7.57 1.09 -8.75
N ARG A 99 -6.59 0.18 -8.67
CA ARG A 99 -5.18 0.50 -8.43
C ARG A 99 -4.64 1.47 -9.48
N ASN A 100 -4.92 1.24 -10.77
CA ASN A 100 -4.52 2.17 -11.84
C ASN A 100 -5.14 3.56 -11.66
N GLY A 101 -6.39 3.63 -11.19
CA GLY A 101 -7.03 4.88 -10.81
C GLY A 101 -6.33 5.57 -9.63
N LEU A 102 -5.96 4.81 -8.59
CA LEU A 102 -5.23 5.31 -7.43
C LEU A 102 -3.88 5.91 -7.81
N TYR A 103 -3.12 5.22 -8.68
CA TYR A 103 -1.85 5.71 -9.19
C TYR A 103 -1.96 7.07 -9.86
N LYS A 104 -2.88 7.19 -10.82
CA LYS A 104 -3.12 8.45 -11.55
C LYS A 104 -3.52 9.57 -10.59
N LYS A 105 -4.37 9.24 -9.60
CA LYS A 105 -4.82 10.18 -8.59
C LYS A 105 -3.67 10.69 -7.72
N ILE A 106 -2.87 9.79 -7.15
CA ILE A 106 -1.75 10.16 -6.27
C ILE A 106 -0.66 10.89 -7.05
N THR A 107 -0.31 10.43 -8.24
CA THR A 107 0.70 11.10 -9.09
C THR A 107 0.30 12.54 -9.36
N LYS A 108 -0.95 12.78 -9.78
CA LYS A 108 -1.49 14.13 -9.96
C LYS A 108 -1.47 14.96 -8.67
N GLN A 109 -1.74 14.36 -7.52
CA GLN A 109 -1.68 15.06 -6.23
C GLN A 109 -0.24 15.43 -5.86
N PHE A 110 0.75 14.57 -6.13
CA PHE A 110 2.17 14.86 -5.95
C PHE A 110 2.64 16.01 -6.85
N GLU A 111 2.28 15.97 -8.15
CA GLU A 111 2.60 17.05 -9.10
C GLU A 111 2.01 18.40 -8.69
N GLN A 112 0.89 18.39 -7.96
CA GLN A 112 0.22 19.58 -7.43
C GLN A 112 0.64 19.93 -6.00
N TYR A 113 1.65 19.28 -5.43
CA TYR A 113 2.11 19.46 -4.04
C TYR A 113 1.01 19.22 -2.98
N LYS A 114 0.00 18.40 -3.30
CA LYS A 114 -1.13 18.04 -2.43
C LYS A 114 -0.84 16.76 -1.63
N PHE A 115 0.28 16.74 -0.92
CA PHE A 115 0.78 15.54 -0.21
C PHE A 115 -0.21 14.99 0.83
N GLY A 116 -0.90 15.85 1.57
CA GLY A 116 -1.89 15.40 2.55
C GLY A 116 -3.08 14.69 1.93
N GLN A 117 -3.54 15.13 0.76
CA GLN A 117 -4.61 14.46 0.01
C GLN A 117 -4.13 13.15 -0.62
N ALA A 118 -2.86 13.07 -1.01
CA ALA A 118 -2.24 11.83 -1.49
C ALA A 118 -2.13 10.80 -0.36
N ALA A 119 -1.66 11.21 0.81
CA ALA A 119 -1.60 10.38 2.01
C ALA A 119 -3.00 9.86 2.42
N GLU A 120 -4.02 10.72 2.38
CA GLU A 120 -5.40 10.32 2.67
C GLU A 120 -5.95 9.35 1.62
N ALA A 121 -5.66 9.56 0.33
CA ALA A 121 -6.11 8.68 -0.74
C ALA A 121 -5.52 7.27 -0.60
N ILE A 122 -4.20 7.15 -0.33
CA ILE A 122 -3.58 5.83 -0.15
C ILE A 122 -4.04 5.16 1.15
N TYR A 123 -4.16 5.91 2.25
CA TYR A 123 -4.69 5.37 3.50
C TYR A 123 -6.08 4.77 3.30
N THR A 124 -6.98 5.54 2.67
CA THR A 124 -8.36 5.13 2.41
C THR A 124 -8.40 3.87 1.56
N TYR A 125 -7.61 3.83 0.48
CA TYR A 125 -7.56 2.65 -0.38
C TYR A 125 -7.03 1.43 0.35
N VAL A 126 -5.88 1.52 1.01
CA VAL A 126 -5.25 0.37 1.69
C VAL A 126 -6.15 -0.17 2.79
N TRP A 127 -6.73 0.72 3.61
CA TRP A 127 -7.54 0.30 4.74
C TRP A 127 -8.92 -0.18 4.30
N HIS A 128 -9.71 0.69 3.67
CA HIS A 128 -11.14 0.47 3.49
C HIS A 128 -11.48 -0.24 2.18
N THR A 129 -10.66 -0.11 1.15
CA THR A 129 -10.90 -0.77 -0.14
C THR A 129 -10.16 -2.10 -0.21
N PHE A 130 -8.84 -2.08 -0.02
CA PHE A 130 -8.04 -3.27 -0.19
C PHE A 130 -8.21 -4.25 0.97
N ALA A 131 -8.00 -3.79 2.20
CA ALA A 131 -7.98 -4.71 3.31
C ALA A 131 -9.36 -5.13 3.82
N ASP A 132 -10.31 -4.21 3.92
CA ASP A 132 -11.63 -4.53 4.46
C ASP A 132 -12.52 -5.26 3.44
N LEU A 133 -12.31 -5.06 2.12
CA LEU A 133 -13.11 -5.68 1.07
C LEU A 133 -12.31 -6.71 0.26
N HIS A 134 -11.30 -6.27 -0.49
CA HIS A 134 -10.66 -7.14 -1.48
C HIS A 134 -9.85 -8.29 -0.88
N LEU A 135 -9.25 -8.13 0.30
CA LEU A 135 -8.58 -9.25 0.96
C LEU A 135 -9.56 -10.33 1.40
N GLU A 136 -10.77 -9.97 1.84
CA GLU A 136 -11.80 -10.96 2.20
C GLU A 136 -12.36 -11.68 0.95
N GLU A 137 -12.53 -10.94 -0.15
CA GLU A 137 -12.87 -11.53 -1.46
C GLU A 137 -11.76 -12.49 -1.93
N ALA A 138 -10.49 -12.07 -1.84
CA ALA A 138 -9.35 -12.88 -2.25
C ALA A 138 -9.23 -14.17 -1.44
N LYS A 139 -9.45 -14.12 -0.11
CA LYS A 139 -9.51 -15.32 0.74
C LYS A 139 -10.56 -16.31 0.25
N SER A 140 -11.75 -15.81 -0.07
CA SER A 140 -12.84 -16.64 -0.57
C SER A 140 -12.47 -17.31 -1.89
N LEU A 141 -11.88 -16.56 -2.83
CA LEU A 141 -11.42 -17.09 -4.12
C LEU A 141 -10.31 -18.15 -3.94
N LEU A 142 -9.31 -17.86 -3.10
CA LEU A 142 -8.19 -18.77 -2.83
C LEU A 142 -8.63 -20.09 -2.17
N GLN A 143 -9.71 -20.08 -1.38
CA GLN A 143 -10.25 -21.28 -0.72
C GLN A 143 -11.12 -22.14 -1.65
N GLN A 144 -11.80 -21.53 -2.63
CA GLN A 144 -12.78 -22.20 -3.47
C GLN A 144 -12.17 -23.04 -4.60
N ASN A 145 -10.88 -22.87 -4.91
CA ASN A 145 -10.28 -23.47 -6.10
C ASN A 145 -9.21 -24.54 -5.76
N PRO A 146 -9.49 -25.84 -5.99
CA PRO A 146 -8.57 -26.95 -5.70
C PRO A 146 -7.27 -26.93 -6.51
N GLU A 147 -7.29 -26.38 -7.74
CA GLU A 147 -6.10 -26.20 -8.58
C GLU A 147 -5.29 -24.94 -8.22
N GLY A 148 -5.81 -24.16 -7.25
CA GLY A 148 -5.30 -22.87 -6.82
C GLY A 148 -5.71 -21.71 -7.73
N SER A 149 -5.51 -20.48 -7.24
CA SER A 149 -5.87 -19.25 -7.96
C SER A 149 -4.62 -18.43 -8.31
N PRO A 150 -3.81 -18.86 -9.31
CA PRO A 150 -2.51 -18.25 -9.60
C PRO A 150 -2.61 -16.78 -10.04
N TYR A 151 -3.69 -16.40 -10.72
CA TYR A 151 -3.95 -15.01 -11.11
C TYR A 151 -4.33 -14.13 -9.92
N VAL A 152 -5.13 -14.65 -8.98
CA VAL A 152 -5.47 -13.94 -7.74
C VAL A 152 -4.20 -13.64 -6.94
N ARG A 153 -3.30 -14.63 -6.81
CA ARG A 153 -1.99 -14.47 -6.17
C ARG A 153 -1.12 -13.40 -6.87
N GLY A 154 -1.04 -13.46 -8.20
CA GLY A 154 -0.29 -12.48 -8.98
C GLY A 154 -0.85 -11.06 -8.84
N THR A 155 -2.18 -10.92 -8.79
CA THR A 155 -2.84 -9.63 -8.55
C THR A 155 -2.60 -9.10 -7.14
N LEU A 156 -2.62 -9.96 -6.11
CA LEU A 156 -2.28 -9.54 -4.74
C LEU A 156 -0.85 -9.00 -4.67
N LEU A 157 0.11 -9.68 -5.31
CA LEU A 157 1.51 -9.24 -5.39
C LEU A 157 1.64 -7.91 -6.14
N ASP A 158 0.98 -7.78 -7.30
CA ASP A 158 0.96 -6.55 -8.09
C ASP A 158 0.42 -5.37 -7.27
N VAL A 159 -0.71 -5.53 -6.58
CA VAL A 159 -1.29 -4.47 -5.73
C VAL A 159 -0.42 -4.15 -4.51
N LEU A 160 0.26 -5.15 -3.93
CA LEU A 160 1.20 -4.91 -2.84
C LEU A 160 2.41 -4.11 -3.34
N GLU A 161 3.07 -4.55 -4.41
CA GLU A 161 4.21 -3.85 -5.03
C GLU A 161 3.86 -2.37 -5.30
N SER A 162 2.67 -2.18 -5.87
CA SER A 162 2.07 -0.90 -6.17
C SER A 162 1.90 0.01 -4.96
N THR A 163 1.34 -0.56 -3.90
CA THR A 163 1.08 0.13 -2.63
C THR A 163 2.39 0.54 -1.96
N LEU A 164 3.40 -0.35 -1.94
CA LEU A 164 4.70 -0.07 -1.35
C LEU A 164 5.38 1.11 -2.05
N LYS A 165 5.41 1.11 -3.39
CA LYS A 165 5.97 2.22 -4.18
C LYS A 165 5.29 3.55 -3.91
N LEU A 166 3.96 3.57 -3.87
CA LEU A 166 3.19 4.79 -3.60
C LEU A 166 3.35 5.30 -2.16
N LEU A 167 3.52 4.40 -1.19
CA LEU A 167 3.59 4.76 0.22
C LEU A 167 5.01 5.12 0.67
N HIS A 168 6.03 4.64 -0.04
CA HIS A 168 7.45 4.82 0.30
C HIS A 168 7.88 6.28 0.56
N PRO A 169 7.43 7.30 -0.21
CA PRO A 169 7.75 8.70 0.12
C PRO A 169 7.33 9.11 1.54
N PHE A 170 6.26 8.49 2.06
CA PHE A 170 5.74 8.81 3.38
C PHE A 170 6.27 7.87 4.47
N MET A 171 6.30 6.56 4.21
CA MET A 171 6.66 5.51 5.17
C MET A 171 7.84 4.66 4.66
N PRO A 172 9.05 5.25 4.52
CA PRO A 172 10.16 4.60 3.85
C PRO A 172 10.67 3.33 4.54
N PHE A 173 10.59 3.22 5.87
CA PHE A 173 11.25 2.10 6.57
C PHE A 173 10.44 0.79 6.45
N VAL A 174 9.16 0.81 6.79
CA VAL A 174 8.28 -0.36 6.72
C VAL A 174 8.05 -0.81 5.28
N THR A 175 7.98 0.14 4.33
CA THR A 175 7.79 -0.21 2.92
C THR A 175 9.04 -0.85 2.33
N GLU A 176 10.24 -0.35 2.67
CA GLU A 176 11.50 -0.97 2.27
C GLU A 176 11.67 -2.35 2.89
N GLU A 177 11.35 -2.52 4.17
CA GLU A 177 11.46 -3.82 4.85
C GLU A 177 10.55 -4.88 4.18
N ILE A 178 9.29 -4.54 3.93
CA ILE A 178 8.36 -5.45 3.22
C ILE A 178 8.87 -5.74 1.81
N TRP A 179 9.35 -4.70 1.11
CA TRP A 179 9.91 -4.85 -0.22
C TRP A 179 11.08 -5.82 -0.25
N GLN A 180 12.08 -5.65 0.61
CA GLN A 180 13.24 -6.52 0.66
C GLN A 180 12.88 -7.97 0.94
N LYS A 181 11.86 -8.19 1.77
CA LYS A 181 11.37 -9.52 2.12
C LYS A 181 10.66 -10.23 0.97
N MET A 182 9.95 -9.48 0.11
CA MET A 182 9.08 -10.03 -0.94
C MET A 182 9.55 -9.76 -2.36
N LYS A 183 10.70 -9.10 -2.56
CA LYS A 183 11.19 -8.69 -3.89
C LYS A 183 11.36 -9.84 -4.88
N GLU A 184 11.62 -11.06 -4.41
CA GLU A 184 11.74 -12.25 -5.27
C GLU A 184 10.39 -12.78 -5.75
N ASP A 185 9.30 -12.42 -5.05
CA ASP A 185 7.94 -12.83 -5.40
C ASP A 185 7.29 -11.87 -6.40
N PHE A 186 7.78 -10.64 -6.56
CA PHE A 186 7.22 -9.66 -7.50
C PHE A 186 7.52 -10.01 -8.97
N ALA A 187 6.68 -9.51 -9.89
CA ALA A 187 6.68 -9.91 -11.31
C ALA A 187 8.04 -9.78 -12.00
N ASN A 188 8.75 -8.68 -11.72
CA ASN A 188 10.04 -8.37 -12.34
C ASN A 188 11.24 -8.75 -11.46
N GLN A 189 10.98 -9.38 -10.31
CA GLN A 189 11.99 -9.75 -9.31
C GLN A 189 13.05 -8.67 -9.07
N PRO A 190 12.62 -7.44 -8.69
CA PRO A 190 13.52 -6.32 -8.59
C PRO A 190 14.66 -6.61 -7.61
N LYS A 191 15.90 -6.48 -8.09
CA LYS A 191 17.09 -6.72 -7.28
C LYS A 191 17.48 -5.51 -6.42
N LYS A 192 16.91 -4.35 -6.73
CA LYS A 192 17.29 -3.07 -6.14
C LYS A 192 16.40 -2.73 -4.93
N PRO A 193 16.93 -1.92 -4.00
CA PRO A 193 16.11 -1.29 -2.97
C PRO A 193 14.96 -0.46 -3.52
N LEU A 194 13.83 -0.43 -2.79
CA LEU A 194 12.63 0.30 -3.19
C LEU A 194 12.93 1.79 -3.38
N ILE A 195 13.79 2.36 -2.55
CA ILE A 195 14.18 3.78 -2.63
C ILE A 195 14.78 4.20 -3.99
N ILE A 196 15.34 3.26 -4.77
CA ILE A 196 15.89 3.54 -6.12
C ILE A 196 15.05 2.95 -7.26
N GLU A 197 13.86 2.45 -6.95
CA GLU A 197 12.92 1.99 -7.95
C GLU A 197 12.22 3.15 -8.66
N SER A 198 11.75 2.89 -9.87
CA SER A 198 10.97 3.87 -10.62
C SER A 198 9.58 4.04 -10.00
N TRP A 199 9.09 5.29 -10.02
CA TRP A 199 7.70 5.56 -9.72
C TRP A 199 6.78 4.73 -10.65
N PRO A 200 5.70 4.14 -10.12
CA PRO A 200 4.80 3.31 -10.92
C PRO A 200 4.20 4.12 -12.08
N LYS A 201 4.11 3.49 -13.26
CA LYS A 201 3.58 4.07 -14.50
C LYS A 201 2.25 3.43 -14.86
#